data_AF-A0A5C1KZC5-F1
#
_entry.id   AF-A0A5C1KZC5-F1
#
_cell.length_a   1.000
_cell.length_b   1.000
_cell.length_c   1.000
_cell.angle_alpha   90.00
_cell.angle_beta   90.00
_cell.angle_gamma   90.00
#
_symmetry.space_group_name_H-M   'P 1'
#
loop_
_entity.id
_entity.type
_entity.pdbx_description
1 polymer ?
#
loop_
_entity_poly.entity_id
_entity_poly.type
_entity_poly.pdbx_seq_one_letter_code
_entity_poly.pdbx_strand_id
1 'polypeptide(L)'
;MFLIATLSSKENEIDECKESVVKQTIDKKQIIFEGFDNITAHKKVYSLFNEAEKKYKYLCKLDADMRFCDQDVLRDIAFFFDGHPRVDHIILPVRDHFTGKHILGAHFFRNGVRWIENNETIFVDPNPALCNKRVILYRWKNRIEHCFNPHDQQSFMFGVHRISKLLAAGEKEDYSQFVSQLYVLNNLKKEYVKKKKRMHLLAMNGVMAVANGSANFYDYSHKIKNNTSIKYDSIDYSLDDYGNYICLQFKKLTPKGKAKYFYRKLILILKAVIYGYS
;
A
#
# COMPACT_ATOMS: atom_id res chain seq x y z
N MET A 1 3.25 16.89 22.24
CA MET A 1 3.69 17.15 20.86
C MET A 1 3.83 15.85 20.06
N PHE A 2 3.40 15.85 18.80
CA PHE A 2 3.63 14.78 17.81
C PHE A 2 4.90 15.02 16.99
N LEU A 3 5.63 13.95 16.68
CA LEU A 3 6.56 13.89 15.55
C LEU A 3 5.92 13.10 14.40
N ILE A 4 5.80 13.71 13.23
CA ILE A 4 5.20 13.11 12.05
C ILE A 4 6.32 12.90 11.03
N ALA A 5 6.53 11.66 10.62
CA ALA A 5 7.47 11.32 9.56
C ALA A 5 6.69 10.98 8.30
N THR A 6 6.93 11.76 7.25
CA THR A 6 6.28 11.60 5.94
C THR A 6 7.25 11.06 4.91
N LEU A 7 6.82 10.01 4.21
CA LEU A 7 7.56 9.38 3.12
C LEU A 7 7.02 9.91 1.80
N SER A 8 7.88 10.51 0.96
CA SER A 8 7.46 10.98 -0.35
C SER A 8 8.34 10.48 -1.48
N SER A 9 7.67 9.91 -2.48
CA SER A 9 8.21 9.50 -3.78
C SER A 9 7.71 10.42 -4.90
N LYS A 10 7.32 11.67 -4.59
CA LYS A 10 6.74 12.67 -5.51
C LYS A 10 5.31 12.36 -5.95
N GLU A 11 4.52 11.87 -5.01
CA GLU A 11 3.07 11.70 -5.13
C GLU A 11 2.40 13.05 -5.42
N ASN A 12 1.29 13.03 -6.17
CA ASN A 12 0.53 14.25 -6.46
C ASN A 12 -0.07 14.86 -5.19
N GLU A 13 -0.35 14.02 -4.19
CA GLU A 13 -1.06 14.38 -2.96
C GLU A 13 -0.18 15.02 -1.87
N ILE A 14 1.12 15.20 -2.11
CA ILE A 14 2.07 15.65 -1.08
C ILE A 14 1.69 17.00 -0.47
N ASP A 15 1.12 17.92 -1.25
CA ASP A 15 0.78 19.25 -0.74
C ASP A 15 -0.49 19.21 0.12
N GLU A 16 -1.50 18.43 -0.27
CA GLU A 16 -2.66 18.15 0.57
C GLU A 16 -2.28 17.36 1.84
N CYS A 17 -1.28 16.47 1.75
CA CYS A 17 -0.74 15.75 2.90
C CYS A 17 -0.18 16.76 3.93
N LYS A 18 0.73 17.64 3.50
CA LYS A 18 1.31 18.71 4.33
C LYS A 18 0.23 19.62 4.90
N GLU A 19 -0.70 20.07 4.07
CA GLU A 19 -1.78 20.96 4.49
C GLU A 19 -2.65 20.30 5.58
N SER A 20 -2.99 19.02 5.40
CA SER A 20 -3.78 18.27 6.38
C SER A 20 -3.08 18.12 7.73
N VAL A 21 -1.74 18.05 7.72
CA VAL A 21 -0.90 18.05 8.92
C VAL A 21 -0.90 19.43 9.58
N VAL A 22 -0.70 20.50 8.82
CA VAL A 22 -0.70 21.89 9.32
C VAL A 22 -2.00 22.22 10.06
N LYS A 23 -3.14 21.78 9.51
CA LYS A 23 -4.48 22.00 10.06
C LYS A 23 -4.72 21.30 11.40
N GLN A 24 -3.90 20.35 11.83
CA GLN A 24 -4.13 19.62 13.09
C GLN A 24 -4.06 20.55 14.32
N THR A 25 -4.99 20.39 15.26
CA THR A 25 -5.20 21.29 16.42
C THR A 25 -4.26 21.05 17.61
N ILE A 26 -3.32 20.13 17.50
CA ILE A 26 -2.33 19.79 18.54
C ILE A 26 -0.91 20.12 18.07
N ASP A 27 0.01 20.42 18.98
CA ASP A 27 1.42 20.64 18.64
C ASP A 27 2.02 19.45 17.89
N LYS A 28 2.60 19.75 16.72
CA LYS A 28 3.20 18.76 15.83
C LYS A 28 4.45 19.32 15.15
N LYS A 29 5.39 18.43 14.84
CA LYS A 29 6.48 18.68 13.90
C LYS A 29 6.41 17.63 12.80
N GLN A 30 6.42 18.06 11.55
CA GLN A 30 6.52 17.17 10.40
C GLN A 30 7.96 17.17 9.88
N ILE A 31 8.48 15.98 9.58
CA ILE A 31 9.74 15.76 8.86
C ILE A 31 9.39 14.94 7.61
N ILE A 32 9.79 15.44 6.45
CA ILE A 32 9.50 14.81 5.16
C ILE A 32 10.79 14.21 4.61
N PHE A 33 10.73 12.93 4.28
CA PHE A 33 11.80 12.20 3.59
C PHE A 33 11.43 12.07 2.13
N GLU A 34 12.04 12.91 1.30
CA GLU A 34 11.82 12.95 -0.15
C GLU A 34 13.04 12.44 -0.93
N GLY A 35 12.78 11.74 -2.04
CA GLY A 35 13.83 11.37 -3.01
C GLY A 35 14.67 10.16 -2.61
N PHE A 36 14.25 9.42 -1.59
CA PHE A 36 14.84 8.13 -1.22
C PHE A 36 14.12 6.98 -1.90
N ASP A 37 14.83 5.89 -2.19
CA ASP A 37 14.18 4.62 -2.51
C ASP A 37 13.37 4.12 -1.29
N ASN A 38 12.40 3.25 -1.54
CA ASN A 38 11.45 2.77 -0.54
C ASN A 38 12.12 2.21 0.73
N ILE A 39 13.20 1.42 0.58
CA ILE A 39 13.90 0.80 1.71
C ILE A 39 14.61 1.87 2.54
N THR A 40 15.38 2.73 1.88
CA THR A 40 16.11 3.82 2.54
C THR A 40 15.17 4.77 3.26
N ALA A 41 14.03 5.09 2.66
CA ALA A 41 13.03 5.98 3.23
C ALA A 41 12.45 5.40 4.53
N HIS A 42 12.03 4.13 4.52
CA HIS A 42 11.55 3.45 5.73
C HIS A 42 12.62 3.35 6.82
N LYS A 43 13.87 3.02 6.48
CA LYS A 43 14.98 2.99 7.45
C LYS A 43 15.19 4.33 8.14
N LYS A 44 15.15 5.44 7.38
CA LYS A 44 15.27 6.80 7.92
C LYS A 44 14.13 7.16 8.87
N VAL A 45 12.89 6.76 8.56
CA VAL A 45 11.74 6.99 9.44
C VAL A 45 11.92 6.29 10.79
N TYR A 46 12.30 5.01 10.80
CA TYR A 46 12.43 4.28 12.07
C TYR A 46 13.67 4.69 12.86
N SER A 47 14.78 5.07 12.20
CA SER A 47 15.93 5.71 12.88
C SER A 47 15.51 7.02 13.54
N LEU A 48 14.79 7.89 12.82
CA LEU A 48 14.23 9.12 13.39
C LEU A 48 13.34 8.84 14.61
N PHE A 49 12.48 7.81 14.55
CA PHE A 49 11.63 7.43 15.66
C PHE A 49 12.39 6.85 16.85
N ASN A 50 13.43 6.05 16.61
CA ASN A 50 14.31 5.53 17.65
C ASN A 50 15.09 6.64 18.37
N GLU A 51 15.52 7.66 17.61
CA GLU A 51 16.27 8.83 18.09
C GLU A 51 15.38 9.98 18.58
N ALA A 52 14.05 9.83 18.47
CA ALA A 52 13.11 10.87 18.82
C ALA A 52 13.27 11.31 20.28
N GLU A 53 13.67 12.57 20.46
CA GLU A 53 13.84 13.19 21.77
C GLU A 53 12.57 13.05 22.63
N LYS A 54 12.77 13.02 23.97
CA LYS A 54 11.68 12.95 24.96
C LYS A 54 10.65 14.09 24.84
N LYS A 55 10.94 15.17 24.10
CA LYS A 55 9.99 16.26 23.82
C LYS A 55 8.79 15.83 22.97
N TYR A 56 8.96 14.81 22.12
CA TYR A 56 7.85 14.23 21.37
C TYR A 56 7.21 13.13 22.22
N LYS A 57 5.91 13.26 22.49
CA LYS A 57 5.16 12.27 23.27
C LYS A 57 4.63 11.14 22.40
N TYR A 58 4.31 11.46 21.15
CA TYR A 58 3.76 10.53 20.16
C TYR A 58 4.46 10.68 18.82
N LEU A 59 4.42 9.62 18.03
CA LEU A 59 5.03 9.49 16.72
C LEU A 59 3.93 9.10 15.71
N CYS A 60 4.02 9.55 14.48
CA CYS A 60 3.09 9.22 13.41
C CYS A 60 3.86 8.99 12.12
N LYS A 61 3.63 7.84 11.48
CA LYS A 61 4.04 7.61 10.10
C LYS A 61 2.86 7.95 9.19
N LEU A 62 3.07 8.85 8.25
CA LEU A 62 2.05 9.29 7.30
C LEU A 62 2.64 9.30 5.89
N ASP A 63 2.18 8.42 5.02
CA ASP A 63 2.64 8.36 3.63
C ASP A 63 2.16 9.62 2.87
N ALA A 64 2.93 10.09 1.89
CA ALA A 64 2.62 11.33 1.17
C ALA A 64 1.36 11.26 0.29
N ASP A 65 0.88 10.05 0.00
CA ASP A 65 -0.41 9.80 -0.64
C ASP A 65 -1.59 9.74 0.34
N MET A 66 -1.36 10.08 1.62
CA MET A 66 -2.38 10.14 2.64
C MET A 66 -2.65 11.57 3.10
N ARG A 67 -3.90 11.83 3.53
CA ARG A 67 -4.27 13.07 4.22
C ARG A 67 -5.23 12.83 5.37
N PHE A 68 -5.12 13.65 6.40
CA PHE A 68 -6.17 13.76 7.43
C PHE A 68 -7.42 14.45 6.85
N CYS A 69 -8.59 13.89 7.14
CA CYS A 69 -9.87 14.43 6.67
C CYS A 69 -10.49 15.44 7.65
N ASP A 70 -9.94 15.53 8.85
CA ASP A 70 -10.38 16.45 9.90
C ASP A 70 -9.18 16.97 10.70
N GLN A 71 -9.36 18.09 11.38
CA GLN A 71 -8.32 18.81 12.11
C GLN A 71 -7.99 18.21 13.49
N ASP A 72 -8.74 17.20 13.93
CA ASP A 72 -8.69 16.70 15.31
C ASP A 72 -8.17 15.26 15.41
N VAL A 73 -7.78 14.62 14.31
CA VAL A 73 -7.26 13.24 14.29
C VAL A 73 -6.13 13.06 15.29
N LEU A 74 -5.10 13.92 15.24
CA LEU A 74 -3.95 13.79 16.14
C LEU A 74 -4.32 14.06 17.60
N ARG A 75 -5.22 15.02 17.85
CA ARG A 75 -5.71 15.32 19.20
C ARG A 75 -6.45 14.13 19.79
N ASP A 76 -7.36 13.54 19.02
CA ASP A 76 -8.15 12.39 19.48
C ASP A 76 -7.25 11.16 19.71
N ILE A 77 -6.22 10.97 18.87
CA ILE A 77 -5.23 9.89 19.06
C ILE A 77 -4.40 10.11 20.34
N ALA A 78 -3.93 11.35 20.59
CA ALA A 78 -3.25 11.67 21.84
C ALA A 78 -4.14 11.39 23.06
N PHE A 79 -5.41 11.80 23.00
CA PHE A 79 -6.38 11.53 24.05
C PHE A 79 -6.57 10.02 24.28
N PHE A 80 -6.64 9.24 23.20
CA PHE A 80 -6.73 7.78 23.30
C PHE A 80 -5.49 7.19 23.99
N PHE A 81 -4.29 7.60 23.59
CA PHE A 81 -3.06 7.14 24.24
C PHE A 81 -3.04 7.50 25.74
N ASP A 82 -3.46 8.70 26.10
CA ASP A 82 -3.45 9.15 27.50
C ASP A 82 -4.45 8.41 28.38
N GLY A 83 -5.64 8.11 27.84
CA GLY A 83 -6.61 7.23 28.49
C GLY A 83 -6.18 5.76 28.57
N HIS A 84 -5.19 5.34 27.78
CA HIS A 84 -4.72 3.95 27.71
C HIS A 84 -3.19 3.85 27.81
N PRO A 85 -2.59 4.01 29.01
CA PRO A 85 -1.15 4.10 29.19
C PRO A 85 -0.35 2.87 28.71
N ARG A 86 -0.98 1.69 28.60
CA ARG A 86 -0.35 0.46 28.09
C ARG A 86 -0.36 0.33 26.57
N VAL A 87 -1.08 1.19 25.86
CA VAL A 87 -1.13 1.19 24.40
C VAL A 87 0.02 2.03 23.87
N ASP A 88 0.82 1.42 23.00
CA ASP A 88 2.01 2.02 22.40
C ASP A 88 1.93 2.08 20.87
N HIS A 89 1.04 1.31 20.24
CA HIS A 89 0.86 1.31 18.79
C HIS A 89 -0.62 1.29 18.44
N ILE A 90 -1.07 2.30 17.71
CA ILE A 90 -2.41 2.39 17.14
C ILE A 90 -2.30 2.28 15.62
N ILE A 91 -3.11 1.40 15.05
CA ILE A 91 -3.32 1.31 13.60
C ILE A 91 -4.73 1.79 13.28
N LEU A 92 -4.83 2.75 12.37
CA LEU A 92 -6.10 3.24 11.85
C LEU A 92 -6.38 2.70 10.44
N PRO A 93 -7.66 2.41 10.14
CA PRO A 93 -8.10 2.21 8.78
C PRO A 93 -8.06 3.52 7.99
N VAL A 94 -7.52 3.48 6.77
CA VAL A 94 -7.53 4.56 5.79
C VAL A 94 -8.53 4.24 4.67
N ARG A 95 -9.25 5.24 4.16
CA ARG A 95 -10.12 5.08 3.00
C ARG A 95 -9.25 5.05 1.74
N ASP A 96 -9.14 3.87 1.13
CA ASP A 96 -8.30 3.66 -0.04
C ASP A 96 -9.10 3.78 -1.34
N HIS A 97 -8.68 4.67 -2.23
CA HIS A 97 -9.40 4.96 -3.47
C HIS A 97 -9.19 3.92 -4.57
N PHE A 98 -8.13 3.12 -4.52
CA PHE A 98 -7.92 1.99 -5.42
C PHE A 98 -8.91 0.85 -5.15
N THR A 99 -9.12 0.50 -3.89
CA THR A 99 -10.01 -0.61 -3.50
C THR A 99 -11.42 -0.17 -3.14
N GLY A 100 -11.67 1.13 -2.93
CA GLY A 100 -12.97 1.62 -2.47
C GLY A 100 -13.36 1.11 -1.09
N LYS A 101 -12.39 0.56 -0.33
CA LYS A 101 -12.55 -0.01 1.00
C LYS A 101 -11.68 0.74 1.99
N HIS A 102 -11.90 0.44 3.27
CA HIS A 102 -10.96 0.80 4.31
C HIS A 102 -9.89 -0.28 4.41
N ILE A 103 -8.62 0.10 4.33
CA ILE A 103 -7.46 -0.78 4.55
C ILE A 103 -6.67 -0.27 5.76
N LEU A 104 -5.90 -1.13 6.41
CA LEU A 104 -5.00 -0.69 7.48
C LEU A 104 -3.80 0.03 6.84
N GLY A 105 -3.49 1.24 7.30
CA GLY A 105 -2.43 2.04 6.65
C GLY A 105 -1.83 3.17 7.47
N ALA A 106 -2.55 3.76 8.42
CA ALA A 106 -2.00 4.84 9.24
C ALA A 106 -1.54 4.32 10.61
N HIS A 107 -0.30 4.62 10.97
CA HIS A 107 0.36 4.08 12.15
C HIS A 107 0.77 5.22 13.10
N PHE A 108 0.35 5.10 14.35
CA PHE A 108 0.67 6.03 15.42
C PHE A 108 1.31 5.28 16.57
N PHE A 109 2.29 5.91 17.20
CA PHE A 109 3.05 5.29 18.27
C PHE A 109 3.19 6.22 19.47
N ARG A 110 3.32 5.65 20.65
CA ARG A 110 3.86 6.36 21.81
C ARG A 110 5.38 6.44 21.67
N ASN A 111 6.00 7.54 22.07
CA ASN A 111 7.46 7.56 22.19
C ASN A 111 7.92 6.51 23.20
N GLY A 112 9.03 5.84 22.91
CA GLY A 112 9.59 4.73 23.68
C GLY A 112 9.54 3.40 22.93
N VAL A 113 8.72 3.29 21.88
CA VAL A 113 8.79 2.15 20.97
C VAL A 113 10.14 2.09 20.25
N ARG A 114 10.60 0.89 19.91
CA ARG A 114 11.89 0.70 19.21
C ARG A 114 11.76 -0.28 18.07
N TRP A 115 12.44 0.03 16.97
CA TRP A 115 12.66 -0.89 15.86
C TRP A 115 14.09 -1.38 15.85
N ILE A 116 14.26 -2.64 15.49
CA ILE A 116 15.56 -3.25 15.20
C ILE A 116 15.71 -3.24 13.69
N GLU A 117 16.92 -2.97 13.20
CA GLU A 117 17.21 -3.01 11.78
C GLU A 117 16.91 -4.41 11.21
N ASN A 118 16.27 -4.45 10.05
CA ASN A 118 16.02 -5.67 9.31
C ASN A 118 16.42 -5.52 7.84
N ASN A 119 16.69 -6.65 7.20
CA ASN A 119 17.05 -6.74 5.78
C ASN A 119 15.83 -7.09 4.90
N GLU A 120 14.61 -6.82 5.38
CA GLU A 120 13.39 -7.11 4.62
C GLU A 120 13.22 -6.08 3.50
N THR A 121 13.03 -6.57 2.27
CA THR A 121 12.95 -5.71 1.07
C THR A 121 11.54 -5.51 0.56
N ILE A 122 10.59 -6.38 0.91
CA ILE A 122 9.21 -6.37 0.39
C ILE A 122 8.23 -5.83 1.43
N PHE A 123 8.37 -6.27 2.67
CA PHE A 123 7.56 -5.81 3.81
C PHE A 123 8.33 -4.81 4.67
N VAL A 124 8.65 -3.67 4.06
CA VAL A 124 9.51 -2.61 4.64
C VAL A 124 8.90 -1.84 5.82
N ASP A 125 7.66 -2.17 6.23
CA ASP A 125 6.98 -1.57 7.40
C ASP A 125 6.89 -2.57 8.57
N PRO A 126 8.00 -2.82 9.29
CA PRO A 126 8.00 -3.72 10.42
C PRO A 126 7.27 -3.15 11.62
N ASN A 127 6.71 -4.05 12.42
CA ASN A 127 6.25 -3.68 13.75
C ASN A 127 7.44 -3.35 14.65
N PRO A 128 7.28 -2.43 15.62
CA PRO A 128 8.31 -2.18 16.62
C PRO A 128 8.62 -3.47 17.40
N ALA A 129 9.90 -3.70 17.65
CA ALA A 129 10.40 -4.81 18.48
C ALA A 129 10.14 -4.56 19.97
N LEU A 130 10.23 -3.29 20.41
CA LEU A 130 9.81 -2.87 21.75
C LEU A 130 8.48 -2.12 21.65
N CYS A 131 7.41 -2.76 22.09
CA CYS A 131 6.05 -2.20 22.13
C CYS A 131 5.21 -3.00 23.12
N ASN A 132 4.50 -2.34 24.03
CA ASN A 132 3.66 -3.02 25.02
C ASN A 132 2.39 -3.59 24.37
N LYS A 133 1.42 -2.73 24.06
CA LYS A 133 0.17 -3.14 23.41
C LYS A 133 -0.05 -2.40 22.10
N ARG A 134 -0.39 -3.19 21.08
CA ARG A 134 -0.89 -2.72 19.79
C ARG A 134 -2.40 -2.87 19.72
N VAL A 135 -3.07 -1.87 19.16
CA VAL A 135 -4.52 -1.88 18.92
C VAL A 135 -4.85 -1.40 17.52
N ILE A 136 -5.95 -1.92 16.98
CA ILE A 136 -6.54 -1.46 15.72
C ILE A 136 -7.88 -0.80 16.05
N LEU A 137 -8.05 0.46 15.67
CA LEU A 137 -9.30 1.20 15.94
C LEU A 137 -10.23 1.13 14.71
N TYR A 138 -10.83 -0.04 14.46
CA TYR A 138 -11.66 -0.29 13.28
C TYR A 138 -12.85 0.67 13.08
N ARG A 139 -13.32 1.32 14.16
CA ARG A 139 -14.45 2.27 14.11
C ARG A 139 -14.04 3.67 13.63
N TRP A 140 -12.74 3.98 13.60
CA TRP A 140 -12.20 5.28 13.21
C TRP A 140 -12.05 5.37 11.69
N LYS A 141 -13.15 5.14 10.98
CA LYS A 141 -13.21 5.18 9.52
C LYS A 141 -13.37 6.62 9.03
N ASN A 142 -12.95 6.89 7.80
CA ASN A 142 -13.10 8.18 7.10
C ASN A 142 -12.37 9.36 7.76
N ARG A 143 -11.41 9.09 8.66
CA ARG A 143 -10.53 10.11 9.26
C ARG A 143 -9.30 10.38 8.40
N ILE A 144 -8.94 9.43 7.53
CA ILE A 144 -7.75 9.47 6.67
C ILE A 144 -8.12 8.91 5.31
N GLU A 145 -7.73 9.61 4.25
CA GLU A 145 -7.82 9.16 2.86
C GLU A 145 -6.44 8.75 2.34
N HIS A 146 -6.41 7.79 1.42
CA HIS A 146 -5.19 7.24 0.82
C HIS A 146 -5.36 7.13 -0.69
N CYS A 147 -4.33 7.56 -1.43
CA CYS A 147 -4.25 7.53 -2.89
C CYS A 147 -5.46 8.20 -3.57
N PHE A 148 -5.91 9.36 -3.07
CA PHE A 148 -7.14 10.00 -3.57
C PHE A 148 -6.97 10.75 -4.89
N ASN A 149 -5.73 11.08 -5.30
CA ASN A 149 -5.39 11.75 -6.54
C ASN A 149 -4.10 11.21 -7.17
N PRO A 150 -3.96 9.88 -7.39
CA PRO A 150 -2.68 9.31 -7.73
C PRO A 150 -2.33 9.62 -9.18
N HIS A 151 -1.06 9.88 -9.46
CA HIS A 151 -0.60 9.97 -10.85
C HIS A 151 -0.54 8.58 -11.51
N ASP A 152 -0.37 8.57 -12.83
CA ASP A 152 -0.40 7.34 -13.63
C ASP A 152 0.67 6.32 -13.19
N GLN A 153 1.90 6.78 -12.95
CA GLN A 153 2.98 5.91 -12.50
C GLN A 153 2.71 5.33 -11.10
N GLN A 154 2.24 6.13 -10.14
CA GLN A 154 1.83 5.63 -8.82
C GLN A 154 0.72 4.59 -8.94
N SER A 155 -0.25 4.81 -9.83
CA SER A 155 -1.33 3.86 -10.11
C SER A 155 -0.81 2.53 -10.64
N PHE A 156 0.09 2.56 -11.62
CA PHE A 156 0.73 1.34 -12.12
C PHE A 156 1.53 0.62 -11.02
N MET A 157 2.34 1.37 -10.27
CA MET A 157 3.18 0.83 -9.20
C MET A 157 2.38 0.27 -8.02
N PHE A 158 1.19 0.82 -7.73
CA PHE A 158 0.27 0.21 -6.76
C PHE A 158 -0.03 -1.24 -7.15
N GLY A 159 -0.38 -1.48 -8.42
CA GLY A 159 -0.63 -2.82 -8.94
C GLY A 159 0.56 -3.76 -8.78
N VAL A 160 1.73 -3.32 -9.25
CA VAL A 160 3.01 -4.04 -9.12
C VAL A 160 3.27 -4.42 -7.67
N HIS A 161 3.16 -3.46 -6.75
CA HIS A 161 3.42 -3.69 -5.32
C HIS A 161 2.49 -4.72 -4.70
N ARG A 162 1.18 -4.64 -4.97
CA ARG A 162 0.19 -5.55 -4.39
C ARG A 162 0.38 -6.99 -4.83
N ILE A 163 0.64 -7.21 -6.12
CA ILE A 163 0.88 -8.58 -6.61
C ILE A 163 2.23 -9.11 -6.13
N SER A 164 3.29 -8.29 -6.10
CA SER A 164 4.58 -8.70 -5.56
C SER A 164 4.51 -9.09 -4.10
N LYS A 165 3.76 -8.35 -3.27
CA LYS A 165 3.48 -8.74 -1.88
C LYS A 165 2.70 -10.04 -1.76
N LEU A 166 1.72 -10.29 -2.64
CA LEU A 166 0.99 -11.55 -2.67
C LEU A 166 1.91 -12.73 -2.99
N LEU A 167 2.74 -12.59 -4.03
CA LEU A 167 3.70 -13.63 -4.45
C LEU A 167 4.71 -13.91 -3.32
N ALA A 168 5.28 -12.87 -2.73
CA ALA A 168 6.22 -12.99 -1.61
C ALA A 168 5.59 -13.62 -0.37
N ALA A 169 4.33 -13.29 -0.05
CA ALA A 169 3.60 -13.92 1.04
C ALA A 169 3.39 -15.42 0.77
N GLY A 170 3.08 -15.80 -0.49
CA GLY A 170 2.97 -17.19 -0.89
C GLY A 170 4.28 -17.96 -0.77
N GLU A 171 5.40 -17.35 -1.18
CA GLU A 171 6.75 -17.95 -1.06
C GLU A 171 7.20 -18.11 0.39
N LYS A 172 6.80 -17.19 1.27
CA LYS A 172 7.08 -17.23 2.71
C LYS A 172 6.06 -18.06 3.50
N GLU A 173 5.04 -18.63 2.85
CA GLU A 173 3.91 -19.31 3.47
C GLU A 173 3.16 -18.46 4.53
N ASP A 174 3.20 -17.13 4.39
CA ASP A 174 2.46 -16.20 5.24
C ASP A 174 1.00 -16.09 4.77
N TYR A 175 0.17 -16.98 5.30
CA TYR A 175 -1.25 -17.06 4.95
C TYR A 175 -2.02 -15.76 5.26
N SER A 176 -1.66 -15.05 6.34
CA SER A 176 -2.35 -13.82 6.73
C SER A 176 -2.11 -12.71 5.70
N GLN A 177 -0.85 -12.48 5.34
CA GLN A 177 -0.51 -11.51 4.30
C GLN A 177 -1.07 -11.92 2.95
N PHE A 178 -1.04 -13.22 2.64
CA PHE A 178 -1.60 -13.76 1.41
C PHE A 178 -3.09 -13.39 1.25
N VAL A 179 -3.91 -13.72 2.26
CA VAL A 179 -5.35 -13.41 2.25
C VAL A 179 -5.59 -11.89 2.20
N SER A 180 -4.80 -11.11 2.93
CA SER A 180 -4.88 -9.65 2.93
C SER A 180 -4.61 -9.05 1.55
N GLN A 181 -3.54 -9.45 0.87
CA GLN A 181 -3.25 -8.94 -0.48
C GLN A 181 -4.27 -9.43 -1.51
N LEU A 182 -4.79 -10.66 -1.36
CA LEU A 182 -5.84 -11.17 -2.24
C LEU A 182 -7.14 -10.35 -2.09
N TYR A 183 -7.48 -9.97 -0.85
CA TYR A 183 -8.60 -9.09 -0.58
C TYR A 183 -8.42 -7.71 -1.25
N VAL A 184 -7.22 -7.12 -1.17
CA VAL A 184 -6.91 -5.85 -1.84
C VAL A 184 -7.09 -5.96 -3.36
N LEU A 185 -6.49 -6.98 -3.99
CA LEU A 185 -6.58 -7.19 -5.43
C LEU A 185 -8.02 -7.45 -5.91
N ASN A 186 -8.80 -8.23 -5.16
CA ASN A 186 -10.20 -8.47 -5.49
C ASN A 186 -11.03 -7.17 -5.44
N ASN A 187 -10.80 -6.32 -4.44
CA ASN A 187 -11.51 -5.04 -4.35
C ASN A 187 -11.04 -4.03 -5.41
N LEU A 188 -9.76 -4.02 -5.78
CA LEU A 188 -9.26 -3.25 -6.92
C LEU A 188 -10.01 -3.64 -8.21
N LYS A 189 -10.14 -4.94 -8.50
CA LYS A 189 -10.91 -5.42 -9.65
C LYS A 189 -12.37 -4.95 -9.60
N LYS A 190 -13.04 -5.10 -8.44
CA LYS A 190 -14.43 -4.67 -8.26
C LYS A 190 -14.60 -3.16 -8.51
N GLU A 191 -13.70 -2.34 -8.01
CA GLU A 191 -13.74 -0.90 -8.25
C GLU A 191 -13.44 -0.55 -9.70
N TYR A 192 -12.54 -1.26 -10.38
CA TYR A 192 -12.32 -1.10 -11.81
C TYR A 192 -13.61 -1.37 -12.60
N VAL A 193 -14.25 -2.52 -12.37
CA VAL A 193 -15.52 -2.88 -13.05
C VAL A 193 -16.60 -1.84 -12.81
N LYS A 194 -16.70 -1.35 -11.56
CA LYS A 194 -17.71 -0.37 -11.15
C LYS A 194 -17.46 1.02 -11.74
N LYS A 195 -16.24 1.53 -11.67
CA LYS A 195 -15.92 2.94 -11.94
C LYS A 195 -15.27 3.18 -13.29
N LYS A 196 -14.60 2.17 -13.85
CA LYS A 196 -13.84 2.23 -15.11
C LYS A 196 -12.86 3.42 -15.19
N LYS A 197 -12.29 3.85 -14.05
CA LYS A 197 -11.33 4.97 -14.02
C LYS A 197 -9.94 4.52 -14.43
N ARG A 198 -9.19 5.47 -15.01
CA ARG A 198 -7.80 5.28 -15.46
C ARG A 198 -6.88 4.73 -14.36
N MET A 199 -6.96 5.27 -13.14
CA MET A 199 -6.14 4.79 -12.01
C MET A 199 -6.31 3.28 -11.76
N HIS A 200 -7.55 2.77 -11.80
CA HIS A 200 -7.84 1.36 -11.56
C HIS A 200 -7.34 0.49 -12.71
N LEU A 201 -7.49 0.95 -13.96
CA LEU A 201 -6.95 0.27 -15.14
C LEU A 201 -5.42 0.16 -15.06
N LEU A 202 -4.72 1.25 -14.74
CA LEU A 202 -3.27 1.27 -14.63
C LEU A 202 -2.78 0.35 -13.52
N ALA A 203 -3.45 0.33 -12.36
CA ALA A 203 -3.16 -0.62 -11.30
C ALA A 203 -3.36 -2.07 -11.74
N MET A 204 -4.45 -2.39 -12.45
CA MET A 204 -4.65 -3.73 -13.01
C MET A 204 -3.56 -4.10 -14.04
N ASN A 205 -3.11 -3.14 -14.86
CA ASN A 205 -2.00 -3.35 -15.80
C ASN A 205 -0.68 -3.63 -15.06
N GLY A 206 -0.42 -2.96 -13.94
CA GLY A 206 0.74 -3.26 -13.08
C GLY A 206 0.71 -4.69 -12.53
N VAL A 207 -0.47 -5.16 -12.11
CA VAL A 207 -0.65 -6.56 -11.69
C VAL A 207 -0.32 -7.53 -12.83
N MET A 208 -0.86 -7.29 -14.02
CA MET A 208 -0.63 -8.14 -15.19
C MET A 208 0.81 -8.11 -15.68
N ALA A 209 1.49 -6.97 -15.58
CA ALA A 209 2.89 -6.85 -15.97
C ALA A 209 3.79 -7.77 -15.13
N VAL A 210 3.61 -7.81 -13.82
CA VAL A 210 4.34 -8.76 -12.96
C VAL A 210 3.95 -10.20 -13.27
N ALA A 211 2.65 -10.49 -13.44
CA ALA A 211 2.17 -11.85 -13.73
C ALA A 211 2.73 -12.41 -15.05
N ASN A 212 2.97 -11.54 -16.03
CA ASN A 212 3.55 -11.88 -17.33
C ASN A 212 5.09 -11.82 -17.35
N GLY A 213 5.72 -11.44 -16.24
CA GLY A 213 7.18 -11.29 -16.12
C GLY A 213 7.76 -10.07 -16.84
N SER A 214 6.92 -9.09 -17.23
CA SER A 214 7.33 -7.86 -17.90
C SER A 214 7.59 -6.69 -16.95
N ALA A 215 7.35 -6.86 -15.65
CA ALA A 215 7.77 -5.94 -14.60
C ALA A 215 8.22 -6.70 -13.34
N ASN A 216 9.10 -6.09 -12.55
CA ASN A 216 9.51 -6.62 -11.25
C ASN A 216 9.51 -5.50 -10.20
N PHE A 217 9.23 -5.88 -8.95
CA PHE A 217 9.19 -4.99 -7.80
C PHE A 217 10.49 -4.21 -7.58
N TYR A 218 11.64 -4.81 -7.92
CA TYR A 218 12.95 -4.19 -7.74
C TYR A 218 13.29 -3.11 -8.79
N ASP A 219 12.47 -2.95 -9.83
CA ASP A 219 12.70 -1.95 -10.87
C ASP A 219 11.78 -0.74 -10.70
N TYR A 220 12.11 0.13 -9.73
CA TYR A 220 11.50 1.45 -9.57
C TYR A 220 11.94 2.43 -10.70
N SER A 221 12.84 1.99 -11.60
CA SER A 221 13.49 2.85 -12.60
C SER A 221 12.76 2.91 -13.93
N HIS A 222 11.58 2.29 -14.07
CA HIS A 222 10.71 2.52 -15.20
C HIS A 222 10.20 3.98 -15.20
N LYS A 223 11.07 4.88 -15.67
CA LYS A 223 10.62 6.00 -16.49
C LYS A 223 9.74 5.36 -17.55
N ILE A 224 8.43 5.63 -17.48
CA ILE A 224 7.57 5.43 -18.64
C ILE A 224 8.29 6.19 -19.75
N LYS A 225 8.92 5.47 -20.69
CA LYS A 225 9.51 6.14 -21.84
C LYS A 225 8.30 6.77 -22.53
N ASN A 226 8.27 8.10 -22.60
CA ASN A 226 7.29 8.84 -23.41
C ASN A 226 7.32 8.41 -24.90
N ASN A 227 8.31 7.60 -25.31
CA ASN A 227 8.43 6.98 -26.62
C ASN A 227 8.06 5.48 -26.71
N THR A 228 7.52 4.85 -25.66
CA THR A 228 6.68 3.67 -25.90
C THR A 228 5.27 4.15 -26.22
N SER A 229 5.13 4.72 -27.42
CA SER A 229 3.96 4.38 -28.21
C SER A 229 4.00 2.86 -28.35
N ILE A 230 3.38 2.14 -27.42
CA ILE A 230 2.84 0.84 -27.78
C ILE A 230 1.81 1.19 -28.83
N LYS A 231 2.20 1.11 -30.10
CA LYS A 231 1.24 1.06 -31.20
C LYS A 231 0.43 -0.19 -30.94
N TYR A 232 -0.77 0.03 -30.39
CA TYR A 232 -1.82 -0.96 -30.45
C TYR A 232 -2.36 -0.85 -31.88
N ASP A 233 -1.92 -1.72 -32.79
CA ASP A 233 -2.39 -1.68 -34.18
C ASP A 233 -3.90 -1.96 -34.30
N SER A 234 -4.48 -2.63 -33.31
CA SER A 234 -5.85 -2.51 -32.86
C SER A 234 -5.91 -3.27 -31.54
N ILE A 235 -6.64 -2.77 -30.54
CA ILE A 235 -7.21 -3.70 -29.56
C ILE A 235 -8.64 -3.91 -30.04
N ASP A 236 -8.82 -4.90 -30.90
CA ASP A 236 -10.15 -5.40 -31.19
C ASP A 236 -10.68 -6.08 -29.92
N TYR A 237 -11.50 -5.34 -29.17
CA TYR A 237 -12.47 -5.95 -28.29
C TYR A 237 -13.71 -6.25 -29.12
N SER A 238 -13.97 -7.51 -29.44
CA SER A 238 -15.34 -7.95 -29.66
C SER A 238 -15.91 -8.43 -28.33
N LEU A 239 -16.92 -7.72 -27.84
CA LEU A 239 -17.87 -8.27 -26.88
C LEU A 239 -18.80 -9.17 -27.70
N ASP A 240 -19.04 -10.40 -27.26
CA ASP A 240 -20.27 -11.06 -27.69
C ASP A 240 -21.46 -10.40 -26.99
N ASP A 241 -22.65 -10.52 -27.56
CA ASP A 241 -23.85 -9.76 -27.15
C ASP A 241 -24.30 -10.02 -25.68
N TYR A 242 -23.59 -10.89 -24.95
CA TYR A 242 -23.87 -11.25 -23.56
C TYR A 242 -22.65 -11.21 -22.61
N GLY A 243 -21.44 -10.86 -23.08
CA GLY A 243 -20.27 -10.61 -22.23
C GLY A 243 -19.71 -11.83 -21.49
N ASN A 244 -19.85 -13.03 -22.04
CA ASN A 244 -19.46 -14.27 -21.36
C ASN A 244 -18.35 -15.00 -22.15
N TYR A 245 -17.14 -15.04 -21.58
CA TYR A 245 -15.93 -15.80 -22.00
C TYR A 245 -14.94 -15.14 -22.97
N ILE A 246 -13.64 -15.23 -22.61
CA ILE A 246 -12.49 -15.04 -23.51
C ILE A 246 -11.55 -16.24 -23.33
N CYS A 247 -11.16 -16.89 -24.43
CA CYS A 247 -10.19 -17.98 -24.45
C CYS A 247 -8.76 -17.43 -24.64
N LEU A 248 -7.79 -17.90 -23.85
CA LEU A 248 -6.37 -17.65 -24.10
C LEU A 248 -5.52 -18.91 -23.86
N GLN A 249 -4.79 -19.32 -24.91
CA GLN A 249 -3.74 -20.35 -24.86
C GLN A 249 -2.45 -19.74 -24.29
N PHE A 250 -1.81 -20.45 -23.36
CA PHE A 250 -0.55 -20.03 -22.75
C PHE A 250 0.61 -20.94 -23.20
N LYS A 251 1.69 -20.35 -23.75
CA LYS A 251 2.97 -21.05 -23.92
C LYS A 251 3.62 -21.29 -22.56
N LYS A 252 4.01 -22.54 -22.31
CA LYS A 252 4.66 -23.07 -21.10
C LYS A 252 5.84 -22.19 -20.65
N LEU A 253 5.75 -21.62 -19.45
CA LEU A 253 6.92 -21.30 -18.63
C LEU A 253 7.07 -22.41 -17.59
N THR A 254 8.24 -23.05 -17.55
CA THR A 254 8.56 -24.14 -16.62
C THR A 254 9.49 -23.65 -15.51
N PRO A 255 9.01 -23.55 -14.26
CA PRO A 255 9.89 -23.45 -13.08
C PRO A 255 10.35 -24.86 -12.66
N LYS A 256 11.65 -25.03 -12.38
CA LYS A 256 12.22 -26.25 -11.77
C LYS A 256 11.95 -26.27 -10.26
N GLY A 257 11.53 -27.43 -9.75
CA GLY A 257 11.50 -27.78 -8.31
C GLY A 257 10.34 -27.17 -7.50
N LYS A 258 9.61 -28.02 -6.73
CA LYS A 258 8.52 -27.85 -5.72
C LYS A 258 7.64 -26.57 -5.67
N ALA A 259 8.11 -25.38 -6.04
CA ALA A 259 7.33 -24.17 -6.33
C ALA A 259 6.24 -24.40 -7.40
N LYS A 260 6.37 -25.41 -8.27
CA LYS A 260 5.41 -25.74 -9.35
C LYS A 260 4.00 -26.07 -8.87
N TYR A 261 3.82 -26.66 -7.68
CA TYR A 261 2.49 -26.98 -7.16
C TYR A 261 1.81 -25.75 -6.55
N PHE A 262 2.57 -24.96 -5.79
CA PHE A 262 2.08 -23.73 -5.18
C PHE A 262 1.82 -22.64 -6.22
N TYR A 263 2.70 -22.44 -7.21
CA TYR A 263 2.48 -21.52 -8.34
C TYR A 263 1.29 -21.93 -9.22
N ARG A 264 1.07 -23.23 -9.47
CA ARG A 264 -0.11 -23.68 -10.22
C ARG A 264 -1.40 -23.43 -9.45
N LYS A 265 -1.41 -23.67 -8.14
CA LYS A 265 -2.56 -23.41 -7.27
C LYS A 265 -2.78 -21.91 -7.07
N LEU A 266 -1.72 -21.13 -6.98
CA LEU A 266 -1.71 -19.66 -6.91
C LEU A 266 -2.20 -19.03 -8.21
N ILE A 267 -1.76 -19.52 -9.37
CA ILE A 267 -2.28 -19.12 -10.69
C ILE A 267 -3.74 -19.55 -10.82
N LEU A 268 -4.15 -20.72 -10.31
CA LEU A 268 -5.55 -21.14 -10.30
C LEU A 268 -6.42 -20.29 -9.36
N ILE A 269 -5.92 -19.89 -8.20
CA ILE A 269 -6.60 -19.01 -7.23
C ILE A 269 -6.64 -17.57 -7.76
N LEU A 270 -5.55 -17.06 -8.33
CA LEU A 270 -5.50 -15.78 -9.03
C LEU A 270 -6.44 -15.80 -10.23
N LYS A 271 -6.52 -16.90 -10.99
CA LYS A 271 -7.53 -17.10 -12.04
C LYS A 271 -8.95 -17.13 -11.45
N ALA A 272 -9.18 -17.78 -10.31
CA ALA A 272 -10.50 -17.82 -9.69
C ALA A 272 -10.95 -16.46 -9.13
N VAL A 273 -10.03 -15.66 -8.61
CA VAL A 273 -10.30 -14.31 -8.07
C VAL A 273 -10.37 -13.25 -9.18
N ILE A 274 -9.53 -13.36 -10.22
CA ILE A 274 -9.51 -12.45 -11.37
C ILE A 274 -10.60 -12.78 -12.40
N TYR A 275 -11.06 -14.03 -12.52
CA TYR A 275 -12.09 -14.43 -13.49
C TYR A 275 -13.42 -14.89 -12.86
N GLY A 276 -13.53 -14.98 -11.53
CA GLY A 276 -14.79 -15.24 -10.82
C GLY A 276 -15.36 -16.64 -11.10
N TYR A 277 -14.94 -17.65 -10.35
CA TYR A 277 -15.70 -18.90 -10.27
C TYR A 277 -16.77 -18.80 -9.18
N SER A 278 -18.03 -18.98 -9.58
CA SER A 278 -19.04 -19.68 -8.78
C SER A 278 -19.02 -21.13 -9.22
#